data_AF-A0A2S7T3T4-F1
#
_entry.id   AF-A0A2S7T3T4-F1
#
_cell.length_a   1.000
_cell.length_b   1.000
_cell.length_c   1.000
_cell.angle_alpha   90.00
_cell.angle_beta   90.00
_cell.angle_gamma   90.00
#
_symmetry.space_group_name_H-M   'P 1'
#
loop_
_entity.id
_entity.type
_entity.pdbx_description
1 polymer ?
#
loop_
_entity_poly.entity_id
_entity_poly.type
_entity_poly.pdbx_seq_one_letter_code
_entity_poly.pdbx_strand_id
1 'polypeptide(L)'
;MTEFFKSELKDKFLEYACSRDDYFETQLLYDEFLRPNYDRKFAEKLIEEILEYDNQLLDTISGNGVKVFMLSSTAYTDEFLESGGFKNLFIQEEEKWDTFLQHLGGGRSSKKKPMKKSTKSSLKRERQWIILLLCMLGFSFLVSSTAVVWTLFGEPKVSEKELEERLKRMEIRHMEEVQSLQRELNAIRQYHEADSSQ
;
A
#
# COMPACT_ATOMS: atom_id res chain seq x y z
N MET A 1 -25.48 -9.23 -1.88
CA MET A 1 -24.88 -10.41 -1.23
C MET A 1 -23.64 -9.97 -0.47
N THR A 2 -23.45 -10.43 0.76
CA THR A 2 -22.23 -10.17 1.56
C THR A 2 -21.05 -10.97 0.99
N GLU A 3 -19.84 -10.41 0.97
CA GLU A 3 -18.64 -11.09 0.45
C GLU A 3 -18.33 -12.38 1.23
N PHE A 4 -18.54 -12.37 2.54
CA PHE A 4 -18.50 -13.59 3.37
C PHE A 4 -19.35 -14.73 2.82
N PHE A 5 -20.61 -14.46 2.44
CA PHE A 5 -21.50 -15.50 1.91
C PHE A 5 -21.02 -16.02 0.56
N LYS A 6 -20.41 -15.13 -0.24
CA LYS A 6 -19.81 -15.51 -1.51
C LYS A 6 -18.60 -16.41 -1.31
N SER A 7 -17.76 -16.11 -0.31
CA SER A 7 -16.63 -16.97 0.07
C SER A 7 -17.12 -18.33 0.58
N GLU A 8 -18.14 -18.36 1.44
CA GLU A 8 -18.75 -19.61 1.90
C GLU A 8 -19.32 -20.45 0.74
N LEU A 9 -19.91 -19.79 -0.25
CA LEU A 9 -20.45 -20.44 -1.43
C LEU A 9 -19.35 -20.99 -2.36
N LYS A 10 -18.21 -20.30 -2.47
CA LYS A 10 -17.02 -20.80 -3.17
C LYS A 10 -16.44 -22.02 -2.46
N ASP A 11 -16.40 -22.04 -1.13
CA ASP A 11 -15.92 -23.20 -0.39
C ASP A 11 -16.84 -24.40 -0.57
N LYS A 12 -18.15 -24.20 -0.42
CA LYS A 12 -19.15 -25.26 -0.70
C LYS A 12 -19.06 -25.77 -2.13
N PHE A 13 -18.75 -24.90 -3.08
CA PHE A 13 -18.52 -25.29 -4.47
C PHE A 13 -17.30 -26.19 -4.61
N LEU A 14 -16.17 -25.81 -4.00
CA LEU A 14 -14.95 -26.62 -4.06
C LEU A 14 -15.10 -27.94 -3.31
N GLU A 15 -15.78 -27.95 -2.17
CA GLU A 15 -16.09 -29.15 -1.39
C GLU A 15 -17.00 -30.11 -2.18
N TYR A 16 -17.99 -29.56 -2.89
CA TYR A 16 -18.82 -30.34 -3.80
C TYR A 16 -18.01 -30.89 -4.99
N ALA A 17 -17.18 -30.06 -5.61
CA ALA A 17 -16.27 -30.49 -6.68
C ALA A 17 -15.29 -31.57 -6.20
N CYS A 18 -14.87 -31.53 -4.93
CA CYS A 18 -14.03 -32.55 -4.30
C CYS A 18 -14.75 -33.89 -4.12
N SER A 19 -16.06 -33.86 -3.85
CA SER A 19 -16.86 -35.07 -3.67
C SER A 19 -17.21 -35.80 -4.98
N ARG A 20 -16.81 -35.24 -6.12
CA ARG A 20 -17.08 -35.78 -7.46
C ARG A 20 -15.78 -36.14 -8.15
N ASP A 21 -15.76 -37.33 -8.76
CA ASP A 21 -14.63 -37.81 -9.56
C ASP A 21 -14.77 -37.46 -11.05
N ASP A 22 -15.82 -36.72 -11.44
CA ASP A 22 -16.17 -36.42 -12.85
C ASP A 22 -16.16 -34.92 -13.18
N TYR A 23 -15.86 -34.62 -14.45
CA TYR A 23 -16.01 -33.27 -14.99
C TYR A 23 -17.48 -32.86 -15.03
N PHE A 24 -17.78 -31.68 -14.52
CA PHE A 24 -19.14 -31.15 -14.50
C PHE A 24 -19.25 -29.80 -15.22
N GLU A 25 -20.43 -29.52 -15.76
CA GLU A 25 -20.74 -28.24 -16.38
C GLU A 25 -21.15 -27.20 -15.34
N THR A 26 -20.91 -25.91 -15.65
CA THR A 26 -21.44 -24.80 -14.84
C THR A 26 -22.96 -24.87 -14.67
N GLN A 27 -23.67 -25.45 -15.65
CA GLN A 27 -25.13 -25.59 -15.59
C GLN A 27 -25.57 -26.58 -14.52
N LEU A 28 -24.83 -27.67 -14.31
CA LEU A 28 -25.11 -28.62 -13.23
C LEU A 28 -24.98 -27.94 -11.87
N LEU A 29 -23.95 -27.10 -11.72
CA LEU A 29 -23.77 -26.33 -10.50
C LEU A 29 -24.92 -25.35 -10.25
N TYR A 30 -25.37 -24.69 -11.31
CA TYR A 30 -26.51 -23.79 -11.24
C TYR A 30 -27.78 -24.52 -10.79
N ASP A 31 -28.06 -25.67 -11.38
CA ASP A 31 -29.27 -26.44 -11.12
C ASP A 31 -29.27 -27.08 -9.72
N GLU A 32 -28.12 -27.51 -9.20
CA GLU A 32 -28.02 -28.19 -7.90
C GLU A 32 -27.82 -27.25 -6.69
N PHE A 33 -27.03 -26.17 -6.83
CA PHE A 33 -26.60 -25.35 -5.68
C PHE A 33 -27.21 -23.95 -5.61
N LEU A 34 -27.58 -23.41 -6.77
CA LEU A 34 -27.87 -21.98 -6.90
C LEU A 34 -29.36 -21.70 -7.11
N ARG A 35 -30.11 -22.68 -7.63
CA ARG A 35 -31.54 -22.55 -7.86
C ARG A 35 -32.34 -22.63 -6.55
N PRO A 36 -33.40 -21.83 -6.39
CA PRO A 36 -33.89 -20.75 -7.27
C PRO A 36 -33.30 -19.37 -6.96
N ASN A 37 -32.40 -19.28 -5.99
CA ASN A 37 -32.04 -18.00 -5.37
C ASN A 37 -31.07 -17.15 -6.20
N TYR A 38 -30.34 -17.77 -7.12
CA TYR A 38 -29.33 -17.13 -7.97
C TYR A 38 -29.57 -17.46 -9.43
N ASP A 39 -28.94 -16.71 -10.33
CA ASP A 39 -29.01 -16.88 -11.78
C ASP A 39 -27.75 -17.59 -12.32
N ARG A 40 -27.86 -18.15 -13.52
CA ARG A 40 -26.74 -18.87 -14.17
C ARG A 40 -25.50 -18.01 -14.33
N LYS A 41 -25.68 -16.72 -14.62
CA LYS A 41 -24.56 -15.76 -14.73
C LYS A 41 -23.77 -15.63 -13.43
N PHE A 42 -24.44 -15.77 -12.29
CA PHE A 42 -23.77 -15.77 -11.01
C PHE A 42 -22.92 -17.04 -10.80
N ALA A 43 -23.37 -18.19 -11.29
CA ALA A 43 -22.57 -19.42 -11.30
C ALA A 43 -21.30 -19.27 -12.13
N GLU A 44 -21.43 -18.75 -13.36
CA GLU A 44 -20.32 -18.49 -14.27
C GLU A 44 -19.31 -17.53 -13.63
N LYS A 45 -19.80 -16.43 -13.05
CA LYS A 45 -18.97 -15.45 -12.35
C LYS A 45 -18.26 -16.05 -11.13
N LEU A 46 -18.93 -16.95 -10.39
CA LEU A 46 -18.34 -17.58 -9.22
C LEU A 46 -17.13 -18.45 -9.60
N ILE A 47 -17.24 -19.20 -10.70
CA ILE A 47 -16.14 -20.01 -11.24
C ILE A 47 -15.02 -19.13 -11.76
N GLU A 48 -15.34 -18.06 -12.50
CA GLU A 48 -14.34 -17.10 -12.98
C GLU A 48 -13.54 -16.49 -11.83
N GLU A 49 -14.19 -16.14 -10.72
CA GLU A 49 -13.47 -15.57 -9.57
C GLU A 49 -12.68 -16.59 -8.75
N ILE A 50 -12.98 -17.89 -8.86
CA ILE A 50 -12.12 -18.93 -8.28
C ILE A 50 -10.86 -19.07 -9.14
N LEU A 51 -11.03 -19.13 -10.46
CA LEU A 51 -9.93 -19.22 -11.42
C LEU A 51 -9.05 -17.96 -11.46
N GLU A 52 -9.62 -16.78 -11.22
CA GLU A 52 -8.88 -15.51 -11.11
C GLU A 52 -8.03 -15.46 -9.86
N TYR A 53 -8.49 -16.09 -8.76
CA TYR A 53 -7.69 -16.22 -7.55
C TYR A 53 -6.54 -17.21 -7.79
N ASP A 54 -6.87 -18.42 -8.23
CA ASP A 54 -5.90 -19.45 -8.53
C ASP A 54 -6.45 -20.43 -9.58
N ASN A 55 -5.77 -20.51 -10.72
CA ASN A 55 -6.16 -21.37 -11.82
C ASN A 55 -5.84 -22.86 -11.57
N GLN A 56 -5.04 -23.16 -10.54
CA GLN A 56 -4.70 -24.53 -10.14
C GLN A 56 -5.76 -25.17 -9.24
N LEU A 57 -6.77 -24.41 -8.78
CA LEU A 57 -7.86 -24.98 -7.97
C LEU A 57 -8.85 -25.80 -8.81
N LEU A 58 -9.00 -25.47 -10.10
CA LEU A 58 -9.97 -26.13 -10.99
C LEU A 58 -9.33 -26.50 -12.33
N ASP A 59 -9.38 -27.78 -12.67
CA ASP A 59 -9.05 -28.27 -14.00
C ASP A 59 -10.19 -27.91 -14.95
N THR A 60 -9.89 -27.07 -15.93
CA THR A 60 -10.86 -26.61 -16.93
C THR A 60 -10.56 -27.26 -18.27
N ILE A 61 -11.53 -28.00 -18.82
CA ILE A 61 -11.50 -28.47 -20.20
C ILE A 61 -12.53 -27.69 -21.01
N SER A 62 -12.09 -27.14 -22.14
CA SER A 62 -12.94 -26.40 -23.07
C SER A 62 -13.06 -27.17 -24.38
N GLY A 63 -14.28 -27.56 -24.75
CA GLY A 63 -14.59 -28.26 -26.00
C GLY A 63 -15.95 -27.87 -26.54
N ASN A 64 -16.07 -27.63 -27.86
CA ASN A 64 -17.33 -27.28 -28.55
C ASN A 64 -18.14 -26.12 -27.90
N GLY A 65 -17.48 -25.12 -27.31
CA GLY A 65 -18.15 -23.97 -26.68
C GLY A 65 -18.73 -24.24 -25.30
N VAL A 66 -18.52 -25.44 -24.74
CA VAL A 66 -18.89 -25.80 -23.37
C VAL A 66 -17.61 -25.90 -22.54
N LYS A 67 -17.62 -25.25 -21.37
CA LYS A 67 -16.55 -25.37 -20.37
C LYS A 67 -17.01 -26.37 -19.31
N VAL A 68 -16.20 -27.39 -19.09
CA VAL A 68 -16.37 -28.35 -17.99
C VAL A 68 -15.24 -28.16 -16.99
N PHE A 69 -15.58 -28.38 -15.72
CA PHE A 69 -14.71 -28.11 -14.59
C PHE A 69 -14.62 -29.36 -13.72
N MET A 70 -13.45 -29.57 -13.11
CA MET A 70 -13.23 -30.58 -12.09
C MET A 70 -12.30 -29.96 -11.04
N LEU A 71 -12.39 -30.41 -9.79
CA LEU A 71 -11.40 -30.00 -8.80
C LEU A 71 -10.02 -30.51 -9.24
N SER A 72 -9.02 -29.63 -9.23
CA SER A 72 -7.67 -30.07 -9.57
C SER A 72 -7.13 -30.93 -8.43
N SER A 73 -6.76 -32.18 -8.72
CA SER A 73 -6.24 -33.16 -7.75
C SER A 73 -4.76 -32.88 -7.42
N THR A 74 -4.44 -31.64 -7.04
CA THR A 74 -3.10 -31.25 -6.62
C THR A 74 -3.02 -31.18 -5.09
N ALA A 75 -1.86 -31.51 -4.53
CA ALA A 75 -1.62 -31.41 -3.08
C ALA A 75 -1.89 -30.00 -2.52
N TYR A 76 -1.77 -28.97 -3.37
CA TYR A 76 -2.09 -27.58 -3.04
C TYR A 76 -3.59 -27.35 -2.87
N THR A 77 -4.42 -27.94 -3.73
CA THR A 77 -5.89 -27.81 -3.63
C THR A 77 -6.42 -28.48 -2.35
N ASP A 78 -5.84 -29.62 -1.97
CA ASP A 78 -6.19 -30.31 -0.72
C ASP A 78 -5.81 -29.46 0.50
N GLU A 79 -4.59 -28.93 0.54
CA GLU A 79 -4.12 -28.03 1.61
C GLU A 79 -4.97 -26.75 1.70
N PHE A 80 -5.40 -26.21 0.55
CA PHE A 80 -6.29 -25.04 0.48
C PHE A 80 -7.67 -25.33 1.09
N LEU A 81 -8.23 -26.51 0.84
CA LEU A 81 -9.50 -26.93 1.41
C LEU A 81 -9.38 -27.19 2.92
N GLU A 82 -8.33 -27.90 3.35
CA GLU A 82 -8.07 -28.20 4.78
C GLU A 82 -7.80 -26.95 5.61
N SER A 83 -7.15 -25.94 5.02
CA SER A 83 -6.90 -24.65 5.68
C SER A 83 -8.13 -23.74 5.78
N GLY A 84 -9.30 -24.20 5.32
CA GLY A 84 -10.58 -23.50 5.46
C GLY A 84 -10.94 -22.56 4.29
N GLY A 85 -10.24 -22.69 3.16
CA GLY A 85 -10.61 -22.09 1.88
C GLY A 85 -10.79 -20.58 1.85
N PHE A 86 -11.65 -20.11 0.95
CA PHE A 86 -11.96 -18.70 0.75
C PHE A 86 -12.60 -18.04 1.96
N LYS A 87 -13.36 -18.78 2.78
CA LYS A 87 -13.96 -18.24 4.01
C LYS A 87 -12.89 -17.90 5.03
N ASN A 88 -11.93 -18.79 5.28
CA ASN A 88 -10.87 -18.51 6.25
C ASN A 88 -9.96 -17.38 5.76
N LEU A 89 -9.66 -17.34 4.46
CA LEU A 89 -8.95 -16.21 3.85
C LEU A 89 -9.68 -14.89 4.04
N PHE A 90 -11.00 -14.87 3.83
CA PHE A 90 -11.80 -13.66 4.04
C PHE A 90 -11.79 -13.20 5.51
N ILE A 91 -11.89 -14.15 6.46
CA ILE A 91 -11.80 -13.84 7.91
C ILE A 91 -10.43 -13.26 8.25
N GLN A 92 -9.34 -13.88 7.78
CA GLN A 92 -7.99 -13.37 8.01
C GLN A 92 -7.76 -11.99 7.40
N GLU A 93 -8.35 -11.72 6.24
CA GLU A 93 -8.27 -10.41 5.62
C GLU A 93 -9.05 -9.37 6.43
N GLU A 94 -10.25 -9.68 6.90
CA GLU A 94 -11.01 -8.82 7.83
C GLU A 94 -10.22 -8.55 9.12
N GLU A 95 -9.58 -9.56 9.71
CA GLU A 95 -8.75 -9.39 10.91
C GLU A 95 -7.52 -8.52 10.66
N LYS A 96 -6.86 -8.65 9.51
CA LYS A 96 -5.75 -7.79 9.10
C LYS A 96 -6.21 -6.35 8.90
N TRP A 97 -7.39 -6.14 8.30
CA TRP A 97 -7.97 -4.81 8.13
C TRP A 97 -8.36 -4.19 9.47
N ASP A 98 -8.95 -4.95 10.39
CA ASP A 98 -9.27 -4.49 11.74
C ASP A 98 -7.99 -4.10 12.50
N THR A 99 -6.93 -4.91 12.37
CA THR A 99 -5.63 -4.63 12.98
C THR A 99 -5.01 -3.37 12.37
N PHE A 100 -5.04 -3.21 11.06
CA PHE A 100 -4.53 -2.02 10.37
C PHE A 100 -5.30 -0.76 10.77
N LEU A 101 -6.63 -0.83 10.84
CA LEU A 101 -7.48 0.27 11.31
C LEU A 101 -7.23 0.60 12.78
N GLN A 102 -6.96 -0.40 13.62
CA GLN A 102 -6.57 -0.20 15.02
C GLN A 102 -5.22 0.52 15.14
N HIS A 103 -4.26 0.21 14.26
CA HIS A 103 -2.95 0.88 14.24
C HIS A 103 -3.01 2.29 13.65
N LEU A 104 -3.86 2.53 12.65
CA LEU A 104 -4.11 3.87 12.11
C LEU A 104 -4.93 4.76 13.08
N GLY A 105 -5.83 4.14 13.85
CA GLY A 105 -6.68 4.78 14.85
C GLY A 105 -5.99 5.03 16.18
N GLY A 106 -4.73 5.49 16.16
CA GLY A 106 -3.93 5.81 17.35
C GLY A 106 -4.71 6.68 18.35
N GLY A 107 -5.20 6.04 19.41
CA GLY A 107 -5.77 6.70 20.59
C GLY A 107 -7.27 7.02 20.50
N ARG A 108 -8.13 6.03 20.76
CA ARG A 108 -9.24 6.15 21.72
C ARG A 108 -9.91 4.80 21.95
N SER A 109 -9.66 4.24 23.12
CA SER A 109 -10.42 3.12 23.67
C SER A 109 -11.89 3.51 23.87
N SER A 110 -12.83 2.76 23.29
CA SER A 110 -14.11 2.48 23.95
C SER A 110 -14.84 1.27 23.33
N LYS A 111 -14.76 0.15 24.04
CA LYS A 111 -15.82 -0.82 24.37
C LYS A 111 -16.82 -1.25 23.25
N LYS A 112 -16.72 -2.55 22.91
CA LYS A 112 -17.78 -3.57 22.67
C LYS A 112 -19.03 -3.21 21.81
N LYS A 113 -19.08 -3.82 20.60
CA LYS A 113 -20.20 -4.41 19.78
C LYS A 113 -21.65 -3.89 19.97
N PRO A 114 -22.54 -3.83 18.94
CA PRO A 114 -22.66 -4.84 17.86
C PRO A 114 -22.99 -4.33 16.41
N MET A 115 -22.56 -5.14 15.43
CA MET A 115 -23.25 -5.54 14.19
C MET A 115 -24.34 -4.60 13.64
N LYS A 116 -24.04 -3.85 12.58
CA LYS A 116 -25.05 -3.28 11.67
C LYS A 116 -24.61 -3.33 10.21
N LYS A 117 -25.40 -4.09 9.43
CA LYS A 117 -25.52 -3.99 7.97
C LYS A 117 -25.76 -2.53 7.57
N SER A 118 -25.04 -2.01 6.57
CA SER A 118 -25.64 -1.10 5.58
C SER A 118 -24.66 -0.72 4.46
N THR A 119 -25.12 -0.98 3.23
CA THR A 119 -24.92 -0.20 2.00
C THR A 119 -23.54 -0.18 1.33
N LYS A 120 -23.22 -1.25 0.57
CA LYS A 120 -22.20 -1.21 -0.49
C LYS A 120 -22.77 -0.55 -1.76
N SER A 121 -22.54 0.74 -1.94
CA SER A 121 -22.76 1.47 -3.21
C SER A 121 -21.75 2.63 -3.44
N SER A 122 -20.71 2.82 -2.62
CA SER A 122 -19.73 3.93 -2.78
C SER A 122 -18.34 3.49 -3.23
N LEU A 123 -18.03 2.19 -3.22
CA LEU A 123 -16.67 1.65 -3.36
C LEU A 123 -15.97 1.95 -4.70
N LYS A 124 -16.71 2.17 -5.81
CA LYS A 124 -16.07 2.51 -7.11
C LYS A 124 -15.52 3.94 -7.12
N ARG A 125 -16.19 4.88 -6.47
CA ARG A 125 -15.76 6.28 -6.41
C ARG A 125 -14.63 6.46 -5.42
N GLU A 126 -14.70 5.76 -4.29
CA GLU A 126 -13.64 5.76 -3.27
C GLU A 126 -12.32 5.16 -3.79
N ARG A 127 -12.36 4.07 -4.57
CA ARG A 127 -11.16 3.52 -5.21
C ARG A 127 -10.49 4.52 -6.17
N GLN A 128 -11.29 5.32 -6.89
CA GLN A 128 -10.77 6.36 -7.77
C GLN A 128 -10.12 7.50 -6.98
N TRP A 129 -10.70 7.92 -5.85
CA TRP A 129 -10.09 8.91 -4.96
C TRP A 129 -8.79 8.42 -4.34
N ILE A 130 -8.72 7.15 -3.93
CA ILE A 130 -7.52 6.54 -3.36
C ILE A 130 -6.40 6.48 -4.41
N ILE A 131 -6.69 6.06 -5.64
CA ILE A 131 -5.72 6.05 -6.74
C ILE A 131 -5.24 7.47 -7.06
N LEU A 132 -6.15 8.45 -7.08
CA LEU A 132 -5.80 9.85 -7.35
C LEU A 132 -4.91 10.45 -6.25
N LEU A 133 -5.18 10.11 -4.99
CA LEU A 133 -4.34 10.49 -3.85
C LEU A 133 -2.96 9.85 -3.93
N LEU A 134 -2.88 8.56 -4.28
CA LEU A 134 -1.61 7.86 -4.48
C LEU A 134 -0.79 8.48 -5.62
N CYS A 135 -1.44 8.82 -6.73
CA CYS A 135 -0.82 9.51 -7.86
C CYS A 135 -0.32 10.92 -7.48
N MET A 136 -1.10 11.69 -6.71
CA MET A 136 -0.69 13.00 -6.22
C MET A 136 0.56 12.91 -5.33
N LEU A 137 0.57 11.94 -4.41
CA LEU A 137 1.69 11.73 -3.51
C LEU A 137 2.95 11.27 -4.28
N GLY A 138 2.78 10.33 -5.22
CA GLY A 138 3.85 9.87 -6.11
C GLY A 138 4.41 11.00 -6.99
N PHE A 139 3.53 11.85 -7.54
CA PHE A 139 3.95 13.00 -8.35
C PHE A 139 4.72 14.03 -7.52
N SER A 140 4.27 14.32 -6.30
CA SER A 140 5.00 15.21 -5.37
C SER A 140 6.40 14.66 -5.07
N PHE A 141 6.52 13.35 -4.84
CA PHE A 141 7.81 12.69 -4.63
C PHE A 141 8.71 12.72 -5.87
N LEU A 142 8.15 12.49 -7.06
CA LEU A 142 8.87 12.59 -8.34
C LEU A 142 9.39 14.02 -8.60
N VAL A 143 8.56 15.04 -8.36
CA VAL A 143 8.96 16.45 -8.49
C VAL A 143 10.04 16.81 -7.47
N SER A 144 9.88 16.37 -6.22
CA SER A 144 10.90 16.62 -5.18
C SER A 144 12.22 15.91 -5.48
N SER A 145 12.16 14.66 -5.94
CA SER A 145 13.34 13.87 -6.34
C SER A 145 14.05 14.49 -7.54
N THR A 146 13.31 14.89 -8.59
CA THR A 146 13.89 15.58 -9.75
C THR A 146 14.46 16.94 -9.40
N ALA A 147 13.86 17.68 -8.47
CA ALA A 147 14.43 18.93 -7.95
C ALA A 147 15.75 18.67 -7.20
N VAL A 148 15.81 17.67 -6.32
CA VAL A 148 17.04 17.31 -5.61
C VAL A 148 18.14 16.86 -6.58
N VAL A 149 17.79 16.04 -7.57
CA VAL A 149 18.73 15.62 -8.62
C VAL A 149 19.20 16.82 -9.44
N TRP A 150 18.32 17.75 -9.82
CA TRP A 150 18.70 18.99 -10.51
C TRP A 150 19.55 19.92 -9.64
N THR A 151 19.36 19.95 -8.32
CA THR A 151 20.23 20.74 -7.43
C THR A 151 21.59 20.10 -7.20
N LEU A 152 21.69 18.76 -7.32
CA LEU A 152 22.95 18.03 -7.14
C LEU A 152 23.75 17.91 -8.44
N PHE A 153 23.10 17.85 -9.60
CA PHE A 153 23.74 17.69 -10.92
C PHE A 153 23.59 18.89 -11.84
N GLY A 154 22.68 19.81 -11.57
CA GLY A 154 22.60 21.10 -12.25
C GLY A 154 23.63 22.04 -11.65
N GLU A 155 24.50 22.59 -12.50
CA GLU A 155 25.53 23.55 -12.12
C GLU A 155 24.97 24.63 -11.17
N PRO A 156 25.72 25.00 -10.11
CA PRO A 156 25.25 25.95 -9.13
C PRO A 156 24.87 27.26 -9.84
N LYS A 157 23.58 27.58 -9.83
CA LYS A 157 23.03 28.87 -10.28
C LYS A 157 23.43 30.03 -9.35
N VAL A 158 24.52 29.90 -8.62
CA VAL A 158 25.21 31.00 -7.96
C VAL A 158 26.34 31.37 -8.91
N SER A 159 26.12 32.41 -9.70
CA SER A 159 27.15 33.01 -10.55
C SER A 159 28.44 33.09 -9.73
N GLU A 160 29.54 32.50 -10.19
CA GLU A 160 30.83 32.48 -9.48
C GLU A 160 31.23 33.87 -8.97
N LYS A 161 30.79 34.92 -9.69
CA LYS A 161 30.93 36.32 -9.29
C LYS A 161 30.26 36.69 -7.96
N GLU A 162 29.05 36.19 -7.69
CA GLU A 162 28.35 36.47 -6.42
C GLU A 162 29.02 35.73 -5.25
N LEU A 163 29.57 34.54 -5.49
CA LEU A 163 30.34 33.79 -4.50
C LEU A 163 31.65 34.51 -4.19
N GLU A 164 32.39 34.95 -5.21
CA GLU A 164 33.62 35.73 -5.05
C GLU A 164 33.37 37.05 -4.31
N GLU A 165 32.28 37.76 -4.60
CA GLU A 165 31.93 38.99 -3.88
C GLU A 165 31.58 38.75 -2.41
N ARG A 166 30.98 37.61 -2.07
CA ARG A 166 30.71 37.24 -0.67
C ARG A 166 31.98 36.82 0.06
N LEU A 167 32.86 36.09 -0.62
CA LEU A 167 34.17 35.70 -0.11
C LEU A 167 35.05 36.92 0.18
N LYS A 168 35.17 37.86 -0.76
CA LYS A 168 35.90 39.12 -0.56
C LYS A 168 35.33 39.95 0.59
N ARG A 169 34.00 40.00 0.73
CA ARG A 169 33.34 40.70 1.84
C ARG A 169 33.62 40.04 3.19
N MET A 170 33.72 38.71 3.26
CA MET A 170 34.11 38.03 4.50
C MET A 170 35.58 38.29 4.84
N GLU A 171 36.48 38.21 3.86
CA GLU A 171 37.90 38.41 4.08
C GLU A 171 38.21 39.82 4.60
N ILE A 172 37.57 40.84 4.04
CA ILE A 172 37.70 42.24 4.50
C ILE A 172 37.24 42.38 5.96
N ARG A 173 36.08 41.82 6.32
CA ARG A 173 35.59 41.88 7.71
C ARG A 173 36.50 41.16 8.69
N HIS A 174 37.01 39.98 8.31
CA HIS A 174 37.95 39.25 9.15
C HIS A 174 39.26 40.03 9.37
N MET A 175 39.78 40.71 8.33
CA MET A 175 40.96 41.56 8.51
C MET A 175 40.69 42.76 9.42
N GLU A 176 39.51 43.38 9.32
CA GLU A 176 39.11 44.48 10.21
C GLU A 176 38.97 44.02 11.67
N GLU A 177 38.34 42.87 11.92
CA GLU A 177 38.18 42.29 13.25
C GLU A 177 39.53 41.86 13.86
N VAL A 178 40.43 41.29 13.07
CA VAL A 178 41.77 40.94 13.56
C VAL A 178 42.57 42.20 13.92
N GLN A 179 42.44 43.27 13.13
CA GLN A 179 43.09 44.54 13.44
C GLN A 179 42.51 45.22 14.68
N SER A 180 41.19 45.19 14.88
CA SER A 180 40.57 45.76 16.08
C SER A 180 41.00 44.99 17.33
N LEU A 181 40.97 43.66 17.28
CA LEU A 181 41.42 42.81 18.39
C LEU A 181 42.91 43.01 18.70
N GLN A 182 43.77 43.17 17.69
CA GLN A 182 45.18 43.51 17.93
C GLN A 182 45.38 44.87 18.59
N ARG A 183 44.56 45.88 18.23
CA ARG A 183 44.61 47.19 18.89
C ARG A 183 44.17 47.10 20.34
N GLU A 184 43.10 46.35 20.62
CA GLU A 184 42.62 46.11 21.98
C GLU A 184 43.66 45.37 22.83
N LEU A 185 44.27 44.31 22.30
CA LEU A 185 45.34 43.57 23.00
C LEU A 185 46.55 44.46 23.28
N ASN A 186 46.96 45.31 22.34
CA ASN A 186 48.07 46.23 22.54
C ASN A 186 47.74 47.31 23.57
N ALA A 187 46.51 47.84 23.58
CA ALA A 187 46.08 48.81 24.58
C ALA A 187 46.04 48.20 26.00
N ILE A 188 45.53 46.97 26.12
CA ILE A 188 45.51 46.22 27.39
C ILE A 188 46.95 45.94 27.86
N ARG A 189 47.84 45.55 26.95
CA ARG A 189 49.24 45.30 27.26
C ARG A 189 49.96 46.56 27.76
N GLN A 190 49.75 47.70 27.10
CA GLN A 190 50.32 48.98 27.53
C GLN A 190 49.79 49.41 28.89
N TYR A 191 48.50 49.20 29.16
CA TYR A 191 47.92 49.47 30.48
C TYR A 191 48.54 48.59 31.57
N HIS A 192 48.73 47.30 31.30
CA HIS A 192 49.36 46.36 32.23
C HIS A 192 50.86 46.68 32.47
N GLU A 193 51.60 47.08 31.44
CA GLU A 193 53.01 47.49 31.58
C GLU A 193 53.14 48.79 32.41
N ALA A 194 52.21 49.73 32.26
CA ALA A 194 52.16 50.96 33.06
C ALA A 194 51.81 50.71 34.55
N ASP A 195 50.92 49.75 34.82
CA ASP A 195 50.51 49.37 36.19
C ASP A 195 51.62 48.56 36.90
N SER A 196 52.39 47.75 36.17
CA SER A 196 53.53 46.99 36.73
C SER A 196 54.80 47.82 36.99
N SER A 197 54.78 49.11 36.65
CA SER A 197 55.91 50.04 36.81
C SER A 197 55.73 51.04 37.97
N GLN A 198 54.66 50.91 38.76
CA GLN A 198 54.47 51.59 40.06
C GLN A 198 54.84 50.65 41.22
#